data_AF-A0A0B1STL1-F1
#
_entry.id   AF-A0A0B1STL1-F1
#
_cell.length_a   1.000
_cell.length_b   1.000
_cell.length_c   1.000
_cell.angle_alpha   90.00
_cell.angle_beta   90.00
_cell.angle_gamma   90.00
#
_symmetry.space_group_name_H-M   'P 1'
#
loop_
_entity.id
_entity.type
_entity.pdbx_description
1 polymer ?
#
loop_
_entity_poly.entity_id
_entity_poly.type
_entity_poly.pdbx_seq_one_letter_code
_entity_poly.pdbx_strand_id
1 'polypeptide(L)'
;FCYRLPLDRKGKGPRKDCGHAKYLEKLGLLNSKYAINLEKDEFPEPVFVTAMSENHFKEGLTLIANFRKFWPQQKLYIYNLGLHKESLSRLKGMCMLELRSFPFGDYPHYVKSLMEYRWKPILIAQMLNEFGAVWYMDTSVRWKKDKRDVVYNELKCRRDGKWRP
;
A
#
# COMPACT_ATOMS: atom_id res chain seq x y z
N PHE A 1 20.81 5.49 -11.76
CA PHE A 1 21.32 4.28 -11.08
C PHE A 1 21.04 3.04 -11.93
N CYS A 2 21.72 1.93 -11.63
CA CYS A 2 21.53 0.62 -12.28
C CYS A 2 20.90 -0.35 -11.28
N TYR A 3 20.11 -1.31 -11.76
CA TYR A 3 19.51 -2.35 -10.93
C TYR A 3 19.57 -3.70 -11.65
N ARG A 4 19.47 -4.80 -10.89
CA ARG A 4 19.38 -6.16 -11.43
C ARG A 4 17.92 -6.58 -11.49
N LEU A 5 17.56 -7.38 -12.48
CA LEU A 5 16.20 -7.90 -12.57
C LEU A 5 15.96 -8.91 -11.43
N PRO A 6 14.82 -8.83 -10.71
CA PRO A 6 14.54 -9.74 -9.60
C PRO A 6 14.56 -11.22 -9.99
N LEU A 7 14.07 -11.53 -11.21
CA LEU A 7 13.98 -12.89 -11.74
C LEU A 7 15.23 -13.35 -12.51
N ASP A 8 16.11 -12.42 -12.87
CA ASP A 8 17.39 -12.71 -13.54
C ASP A 8 18.50 -11.86 -12.91
N ARG A 9 19.24 -12.49 -12.00
CA ARG A 9 20.34 -11.83 -11.27
C ARG A 9 21.52 -11.47 -12.17
N LYS A 10 21.62 -12.01 -13.39
CA LYS A 10 22.65 -11.68 -14.38
C LYS A 10 22.19 -10.52 -15.29
N GLY A 11 20.89 -10.44 -15.54
CA GLY A 11 20.25 -9.35 -16.28
C GLY A 11 20.32 -8.00 -15.58
N LYS A 12 20.85 -6.98 -16.27
CA LYS A 12 20.82 -5.59 -15.82
C LYS A 12 19.60 -4.89 -16.42
N GLY A 13 18.85 -4.20 -15.59
CA GLY A 13 17.77 -3.32 -16.06
C GLY A 13 18.32 -2.09 -16.79
N PRO A 14 17.46 -1.38 -17.54
CA PRO A 14 17.83 -0.13 -18.21
C PRO A 14 18.34 0.91 -17.19
N ARG A 15 19.39 1.64 -17.58
CA ARG A 15 19.94 2.72 -16.76
C ARG A 15 18.87 3.78 -16.51
N LYS A 16 18.72 4.19 -15.25
CA LYS A 16 17.84 5.29 -14.84
C LYS A 16 18.67 6.49 -14.38
N ASP A 17 18.05 7.66 -14.32
CA ASP A 17 18.65 8.84 -13.70
C ASP A 17 18.99 8.56 -12.23
N CYS A 18 20.19 8.94 -11.79
CA CYS A 18 20.61 8.84 -10.39
C CYS A 18 19.87 9.82 -9.47
N GLY A 19 19.34 10.93 -9.99
CA GLY A 19 18.55 11.89 -9.22
C GLY A 19 17.29 11.28 -8.56
N HIS A 20 16.80 10.14 -9.08
CA HIS A 20 15.69 9.40 -8.50
C HIS A 20 16.09 8.44 -7.36
N ALA A 21 17.38 8.15 -7.18
CA ALA A 21 17.84 7.20 -6.17
C ALA A 21 17.47 7.65 -4.74
N LYS A 22 17.45 8.96 -4.47
CA LYS A 22 17.01 9.54 -3.19
C LYS A 22 15.58 9.15 -2.80
N TYR A 23 14.69 8.97 -3.77
CA TYR A 23 13.31 8.54 -3.50
C TYR A 23 13.29 7.06 -3.09
N LEU A 24 14.08 6.23 -3.76
CA LEU A 24 14.21 4.82 -3.41
C LEU A 24 14.83 4.64 -2.03
N GLU A 25 15.83 5.46 -1.69
CA GLU A 25 16.46 5.47 -0.37
C GLU A 25 15.45 5.83 0.73
N LYS A 26 14.73 6.93 0.55
CA LYS A 26 13.66 7.37 1.47
C LYS A 26 12.57 6.32 1.66
N LEU A 27 12.27 5.55 0.62
CA LEU A 27 11.30 4.46 0.64
C LEU A 27 11.86 3.13 1.19
N GLY A 28 13.14 3.08 1.57
CA GLY A 28 13.78 1.85 2.05
C GLY A 28 14.03 0.80 0.97
N LEU A 29 13.98 1.17 -0.32
CA LEU A 29 14.04 0.25 -1.45
C LEU A 29 15.46 -0.02 -1.98
N LEU A 30 16.48 0.65 -1.44
CA LEU A 30 17.88 0.44 -1.83
C LEU A 30 18.58 -0.68 -1.05
N ASN A 31 17.98 -1.17 0.03
CA ASN A 31 18.50 -2.29 0.80
C ASN A 31 17.43 -3.36 1.00
N SER A 32 17.85 -4.59 1.19
CA SER A 32 16.96 -5.72 1.49
C SER A 32 16.85 -5.99 2.99
N LYS A 33 17.25 -5.06 3.86
CA LYS A 33 17.26 -5.27 5.32
C LYS A 33 15.85 -5.52 5.85
N TYR A 34 14.85 -4.88 5.25
CA TYR A 34 13.44 -5.01 5.61
C TYR A 34 12.65 -5.90 4.65
N ALA A 35 13.34 -6.59 3.73
CA ALA A 35 12.68 -7.53 2.84
C ALA A 35 12.34 -8.81 3.60
N ILE A 36 11.06 -9.18 3.60
CA ILE A 36 10.57 -10.42 4.22
C ILE A 36 11.04 -11.61 3.37
N ASN A 37 11.75 -12.54 4.00
CA ASN A 37 12.02 -13.85 3.43
C ASN A 37 10.79 -14.75 3.64
N LEU A 38 10.00 -14.93 2.58
CA LEU A 38 8.77 -15.74 2.62
C LEU A 38 8.98 -17.21 3.05
N GLU A 39 10.21 -17.73 2.97
CA GLU A 39 10.53 -19.10 3.41
C GLU A 39 10.89 -19.18 4.90
N LYS A 40 11.39 -18.08 5.49
CA LYS A 40 12.03 -18.11 6.82
C LYS A 40 11.34 -17.23 7.84
N ASP A 41 10.83 -16.09 7.42
CA ASP A 41 10.29 -15.07 8.30
C ASP A 41 8.81 -15.32 8.56
N GLU A 42 8.35 -14.96 9.76
CA GLU A 42 6.92 -14.87 10.01
C GLU A 42 6.32 -13.70 9.24
N PHE A 43 5.09 -13.90 8.75
CA PHE A 43 4.42 -12.85 8.00
C PHE A 43 3.89 -11.80 8.98
N PRO A 44 4.30 -10.52 8.86
CA PRO A 44 3.78 -9.47 9.74
C PRO A 44 2.29 -9.28 9.50
N GLU A 45 1.58 -8.88 10.54
CA GLU A 45 0.14 -8.63 10.42
C GLU A 45 -0.10 -7.44 9.46
N PRO A 46 -0.82 -7.65 8.35
CA PRO A 46 -0.97 -6.61 7.36
C PRO A 46 -1.94 -5.52 7.82
N VAL A 47 -1.53 -4.26 7.71
CA VAL A 47 -2.43 -3.12 7.93
C VAL A 47 -3.33 -2.88 6.72
N PHE A 48 -4.51 -2.31 6.97
CA PHE A 48 -5.44 -1.94 5.91
C PHE A 48 -5.26 -0.49 5.48
N VAL A 49 -5.10 -0.27 4.18
CA VAL A 49 -4.80 1.05 3.63
C VAL A 49 -5.67 1.33 2.43
N THR A 50 -6.17 2.56 2.34
CA THR A 50 -6.78 3.10 1.13
C THR A 50 -6.30 4.54 0.92
N ALA A 51 -6.59 5.11 -0.24
CA ALA A 51 -6.31 6.50 -0.55
C ALA A 51 -7.46 7.08 -1.36
N MET A 52 -7.85 8.32 -1.07
CA MET A 52 -9.02 8.93 -1.70
C MET A 52 -8.78 10.39 -2.03
N SER A 53 -9.30 10.79 -3.18
CA SER A 53 -9.49 12.18 -3.62
C SER A 53 -10.95 12.57 -3.51
N GLU A 54 -11.24 13.87 -3.60
CA GLU A 54 -12.59 14.38 -3.38
C GLU A 54 -13.62 13.80 -4.36
N ASN A 55 -13.26 13.66 -5.64
CA ASN A 55 -14.14 13.09 -6.65
C ASN A 55 -14.49 11.61 -6.39
N HIS A 56 -13.76 10.93 -5.49
CA HIS A 56 -14.00 9.55 -5.06
C HIS A 56 -14.46 9.44 -3.60
N PHE A 57 -14.82 10.56 -2.95
CA PHE A 57 -15.16 10.58 -1.53
C PHE A 57 -16.36 9.68 -1.18
N LYS A 58 -17.43 9.72 -2.00
CA LYS A 58 -18.62 8.87 -1.80
C LYS A 58 -18.31 7.38 -1.89
N GLU A 59 -17.44 6.99 -2.83
CA GLU A 59 -17.00 5.60 -2.96
C GLU A 59 -16.14 5.19 -1.77
N GLY A 60 -15.26 6.09 -1.31
CA GLY A 60 -14.47 5.92 -0.10
C GLY A 60 -15.33 5.69 1.15
N LEU A 61 -16.39 6.49 1.34
CA LEU A 61 -17.36 6.27 2.43
C LEU A 61 -18.04 4.90 2.33
N THR A 62 -18.35 4.45 1.11
CA THR A 62 -18.95 3.13 0.88
C THR A 62 -17.96 2.01 1.23
N LEU A 63 -16.68 2.15 0.85
CA LEU A 63 -15.62 1.24 1.28
C LEU A 63 -15.51 1.21 2.80
N ILE A 64 -15.48 2.36 3.48
CA ILE A 64 -15.40 2.41 4.96
C ILE A 64 -16.58 1.68 5.60
N ALA A 65 -17.81 1.98 5.17
CA ALA A 65 -19.01 1.34 5.70
C ALA A 65 -18.99 -0.18 5.48
N ASN A 66 -18.55 -0.62 4.30
CA ASN A 66 -18.42 -2.04 3.96
C ASN A 66 -17.30 -2.74 4.75
N PHE A 67 -16.14 -2.11 4.89
CA PHE A 67 -15.00 -2.58 5.68
C PHE A 67 -15.40 -2.80 7.14
N ARG A 68 -16.13 -1.85 7.73
CA ARG A 68 -16.59 -1.91 9.13
C ARG A 68 -17.52 -3.07 9.42
N LYS A 69 -18.27 -3.58 8.42
CA LYS A 69 -19.12 -4.76 8.60
C LYS A 69 -18.32 -6.03 8.88
N PHE A 70 -17.13 -6.15 8.32
CA PHE A 70 -16.27 -7.33 8.49
C PHE A 70 -15.23 -7.13 9.58
N TRP A 71 -14.71 -5.90 9.73
CA TRP A 71 -13.62 -5.59 10.64
C TRP A 71 -13.88 -4.32 11.46
N PRO A 72 -14.85 -4.35 12.40
CA PRO A 72 -15.26 -3.16 13.15
C PRO A 72 -14.11 -2.60 14.02
N GLN A 73 -13.23 -3.47 14.52
CA GLN A 73 -12.12 -3.12 15.42
C GLN A 73 -10.76 -2.99 14.71
N GLN A 74 -10.71 -3.07 13.37
CA GLN A 74 -9.44 -2.92 12.65
C GLN A 74 -9.21 -1.48 12.23
N LYS A 75 -8.01 -0.96 12.46
CA LYS A 75 -7.67 0.39 12.00
C LYS A 75 -7.58 0.42 10.47
N LEU A 76 -8.17 1.44 9.85
CA LEU A 76 -8.06 1.71 8.41
C LEU A 76 -7.29 3.00 8.20
N TYR A 77 -6.14 2.90 7.55
CA TYR A 77 -5.33 4.06 7.15
C TYR A 77 -5.87 4.63 5.85
N ILE A 78 -6.13 5.93 5.83
CA ILE A 78 -6.68 6.64 4.69
C ILE A 78 -5.73 7.75 4.30
N TYR A 79 -5.16 7.65 3.11
CA TYR A 79 -4.40 8.74 2.52
C TYR A 79 -5.30 9.74 1.80
N ASN A 80 -5.19 10.99 2.21
CA ASN A 80 -5.79 12.14 1.57
C ASN A 80 -4.97 12.53 0.33
N LEU A 81 -5.60 12.45 -0.86
CA LEU A 81 -5.02 12.81 -2.15
C LEU A 81 -5.48 14.20 -2.66
N GLY A 82 -6.20 14.96 -1.84
CA GLY A 82 -6.81 16.24 -2.23
C GLY A 82 -8.28 16.35 -1.84
N LEU A 83 -8.64 15.87 -0.64
CA LEU A 83 -9.95 16.04 -0.03
C LEU A 83 -10.16 17.47 0.45
N HIS A 84 -11.41 17.91 0.38
CA HIS A 84 -11.87 19.18 0.93
C HIS A 84 -11.91 19.15 2.46
N LYS A 85 -11.91 20.33 3.08
CA LYS A 85 -11.94 20.49 4.54
C LYS A 85 -13.14 19.80 5.19
N GLU A 86 -14.31 19.86 4.55
CA GLU A 86 -15.56 19.23 5.00
C GLU A 86 -15.43 17.70 5.01
N SER A 87 -14.95 17.12 3.91
CA SER A 87 -14.71 15.68 3.77
C SER A 87 -13.68 15.18 4.79
N LEU A 88 -12.60 15.94 5.03
CA LEU A 88 -11.62 15.65 6.08
C LEU A 88 -12.24 15.70 7.48
N SER A 89 -13.04 16.73 7.79
CA SER A 89 -13.74 16.85 9.07
C SER A 89 -14.65 15.66 9.33
N ARG A 90 -15.40 15.25 8.30
CA ARG A 90 -16.28 14.08 8.37
C ARG A 90 -15.53 12.79 8.67
N LEU A 91 -14.37 12.57 8.04
CA LEU A 91 -13.55 11.38 8.30
C LEU A 91 -12.91 11.40 9.70
N LYS A 92 -12.48 12.58 10.18
CA LYS A 92 -11.90 12.73 11.53
C LYS A 92 -12.88 12.34 12.64
N GLY A 93 -14.18 12.51 12.41
CA GLY A 93 -15.23 12.10 13.35
C GLY A 93 -15.49 10.59 13.41
N MET A 94 -14.84 9.76 12.58
CA MET A 94 -15.09 8.33 12.53
C MET A 94 -14.05 7.52 13.31
N CYS A 95 -14.51 6.55 14.09
CA CYS A 95 -13.63 5.66 14.85
C CYS A 95 -12.78 4.75 13.96
N MET A 96 -11.62 4.36 14.50
CA MET A 96 -10.71 3.39 13.88
C MET A 96 -10.20 3.81 12.49
N LEU A 97 -10.23 5.10 12.16
CA LEU A 97 -9.59 5.67 10.97
C LEU A 97 -8.33 6.41 11.37
N GLU A 98 -7.29 6.28 10.53
CA GLU A 98 -6.11 7.12 10.62
C GLU A 98 -5.93 7.88 9.31
N LEU A 99 -6.07 9.21 9.38
CA LEU A 99 -5.97 10.07 8.22
C LEU A 99 -4.55 10.58 8.07
N ARG A 100 -3.97 10.39 6.88
CA ARG A 100 -2.64 10.86 6.52
C ARG A 100 -2.71 11.66 5.23
N SER A 101 -1.96 12.75 5.10
CA SER A 101 -1.84 13.45 3.82
C SER A 101 -0.75 12.81 2.98
N PHE A 102 -1.03 12.55 1.71
CA PHE A 102 0.03 12.11 0.81
C PHE A 102 0.99 13.28 0.55
N PRO A 103 2.31 13.11 0.77
CA PRO A 103 3.26 14.22 0.73
C PRO A 103 3.67 14.54 -0.71
N PHE A 104 2.75 15.03 -1.53
CA PHE A 104 3.02 15.37 -2.94
C PHE A 104 4.21 16.32 -3.12
N GLY A 105 4.42 17.23 -2.18
CA GLY A 105 5.53 18.20 -2.21
C GLY A 105 6.92 17.54 -2.15
N ASP A 106 7.01 16.31 -1.68
CA ASP A 106 8.27 15.58 -1.60
C ASP A 106 8.67 14.92 -2.93
N TYR A 107 7.80 14.96 -3.93
CA TYR A 107 7.97 14.24 -5.20
C TYR A 107 7.84 15.20 -6.39
N PRO A 108 8.33 14.80 -7.59
CA PRO A 108 8.17 15.63 -8.79
C PRO A 108 6.70 15.96 -9.07
N HIS A 109 6.44 17.16 -9.57
CA HIS A 109 5.08 17.70 -9.74
C HIS A 109 4.13 16.75 -10.50
N TYR A 110 4.64 15.98 -11.47
CA TYR A 110 3.84 15.02 -12.23
C TYR A 110 3.22 13.90 -11.37
N VAL A 111 3.76 13.60 -10.18
CA VAL A 111 3.17 12.61 -9.26
C VAL A 111 1.78 13.05 -8.75
N LYS A 112 1.51 14.36 -8.76
CA LYS A 112 0.21 14.93 -8.41
C LYS A 112 -0.89 14.63 -9.43
N SER A 113 -0.54 14.18 -10.64
CA SER A 113 -1.51 13.72 -11.62
C SER A 113 -2.17 12.42 -11.15
N LEU A 114 -3.37 12.51 -10.58
CA LEU A 114 -4.01 11.35 -9.94
C LEU A 114 -4.39 10.25 -10.94
N MET A 115 -4.77 10.63 -12.16
CA MET A 115 -5.16 9.71 -13.25
C MET A 115 -4.01 8.85 -13.77
N GLU A 116 -2.79 9.22 -13.42
CA GLU A 116 -1.58 8.51 -13.77
C GLU A 116 -1.18 7.47 -12.72
N TYR A 117 -1.85 7.46 -11.56
CA TYR A 117 -1.67 6.52 -10.45
C TYR A 117 -0.23 6.36 -9.94
N ARG A 118 0.68 7.28 -10.29
CA ARG A 118 2.11 7.22 -9.91
C ARG A 118 2.32 7.30 -8.39
N TRP A 119 1.43 7.97 -7.68
CA TRP A 119 1.42 8.07 -6.22
C TRP A 119 1.14 6.72 -5.53
N LYS A 120 0.41 5.81 -6.19
CA LYS A 120 -0.06 4.54 -5.62
C LYS A 120 1.08 3.59 -5.23
N PRO A 121 2.04 3.24 -6.11
CA PRO A 121 3.19 2.43 -5.72
C PRO A 121 4.07 3.10 -4.68
N ILE A 122 4.17 4.44 -4.68
CA ILE A 122 4.93 5.20 -3.68
C ILE A 122 4.30 5.04 -2.29
N LEU A 123 2.99 5.25 -2.19
CA LEU A 123 2.23 5.07 -0.94
C LEU A 123 2.35 3.64 -0.43
N ILE A 124 2.19 2.65 -1.30
CA ILE A 124 2.34 1.24 -0.93
C ILE A 124 3.74 0.97 -0.38
N ALA A 125 4.79 1.49 -1.02
CA ALA A 125 6.16 1.36 -0.53
C ALA A 125 6.36 2.06 0.82
N GLN A 126 5.78 3.24 1.05
CA GLN A 126 5.82 3.93 2.35
C GLN A 126 5.21 3.07 3.46
N MET A 127 4.04 2.48 3.20
CA MET A 127 3.34 1.66 4.19
C MET A 127 4.01 0.30 4.41
N LEU A 128 4.60 -0.30 3.37
CA LEU A 128 5.41 -1.52 3.51
C LEU A 128 6.67 -1.26 4.34
N ASN A 129 7.33 -0.12 4.14
CA ASN A 129 8.52 0.26 4.92
C ASN A 129 8.18 0.49 6.40
N GLU A 130 6.97 0.92 6.72
CA GLU A 130 6.52 1.15 8.11
C GLU A 130 5.97 -0.13 8.78
N PHE A 131 5.18 -0.94 8.07
CA PHE A 131 4.41 -2.05 8.67
C PHE A 131 4.83 -3.44 8.21
N GLY A 132 5.69 -3.57 7.20
CA GLY A 132 6.12 -4.84 6.62
C GLY A 132 5.09 -5.52 5.70
N ALA A 133 3.80 -5.46 6.01
CA ALA A 133 2.73 -5.99 5.15
C ALA A 133 1.51 -5.06 5.09
N VAL A 134 0.82 -5.07 3.94
CA VAL A 134 -0.27 -4.13 3.65
C VAL A 134 -1.37 -4.80 2.81
N TRP A 135 -2.62 -4.63 3.22
CA TRP A 135 -3.80 -4.77 2.37
C TRP A 135 -4.18 -3.41 1.79
N TYR A 136 -3.68 -3.10 0.59
CA TYR A 136 -4.09 -1.90 -0.12
C TYR A 136 -5.44 -2.13 -0.80
N MET A 137 -6.38 -1.22 -0.60
CA MET A 137 -7.71 -1.27 -1.19
C MET A 137 -7.98 0.03 -1.95
N ASP A 138 -8.32 -0.10 -3.22
CA ASP A 138 -8.88 1.00 -3.98
C ASP A 138 -10.24 1.43 -3.39
N THR A 139 -10.62 2.70 -3.48
CA THR A 139 -11.91 3.19 -2.94
C THR A 139 -13.10 2.51 -3.61
N SER A 140 -12.91 1.95 -4.80
CA SER A 140 -13.88 1.16 -5.54
C SER A 140 -14.09 -0.26 -5.00
N VAL A 141 -13.22 -0.78 -4.13
CA VAL A 141 -13.30 -2.15 -3.59
C VAL A 141 -14.54 -2.33 -2.71
N ARG A 142 -15.23 -3.47 -2.88
CA ARG A 142 -16.37 -3.88 -2.05
C ARG A 142 -16.15 -5.31 -1.58
N TRP A 143 -15.94 -5.49 -0.29
CA TRP A 143 -15.84 -6.80 0.35
C TRP A 143 -17.22 -7.46 0.41
N LYS A 144 -17.28 -8.70 -0.07
CA LYS A 144 -18.50 -9.53 0.05
C LYS A 144 -18.41 -10.51 1.23
N LYS A 145 -17.20 -10.95 1.57
CA LYS A 145 -16.87 -11.90 2.66
C LYS A 145 -15.43 -11.62 3.13
N ASP A 146 -15.12 -11.90 4.40
CA ASP A 146 -13.73 -12.05 4.84
C ASP A 146 -13.24 -13.46 4.44
N LYS A 147 -12.22 -13.51 3.59
CA LYS A 147 -11.54 -14.74 3.15
C LYS A 147 -10.02 -14.54 3.13
N ARG A 148 -9.49 -13.67 4.00
CA ARG A 148 -8.04 -13.39 4.05
C ARG A 148 -7.24 -14.62 4.49
N ASP A 149 -7.86 -15.51 5.26
CA ASP A 149 -7.31 -16.81 5.64
C ASP A 149 -6.89 -17.65 4.42
N VAL A 150 -7.65 -17.60 3.33
CA VAL A 150 -7.29 -18.27 2.08
C VAL A 150 -5.94 -17.77 1.57
N VAL A 151 -5.75 -16.45 1.53
CA VAL A 151 -4.49 -15.84 1.07
C VAL A 151 -3.35 -16.15 2.02
N TYR A 152 -3.59 -16.11 3.33
CA TYR A 152 -2.58 -16.45 4.33
C TYR A 152 -2.18 -17.94 4.27
N ASN A 153 -3.12 -18.83 3.99
CA ASN A 153 -2.87 -20.26 3.83
C ASN A 153 -2.07 -20.55 2.56
N GLU A 154 -2.34 -19.87 1.45
CA GLU A 154 -1.52 -19.96 0.23
C GLU A 154 -0.07 -19.52 0.48
N LEU A 155 0.13 -18.43 1.23
CA LEU A 155 1.47 -17.96 1.60
C LEU A 155 2.20 -18.97 2.51
N LYS A 156 1.51 -19.55 3.50
CA LYS A 156 2.08 -20.59 4.37
C LYS A 156 2.38 -21.88 3.62
N CYS A 157 1.52 -22.31 2.69
CA CYS A 157 1.73 -23.51 1.88
C CYS A 157 3.01 -23.41 1.04
N ARG A 158 3.29 -22.23 0.47
CA ARG A 158 4.54 -21.95 -0.24
C ARG A 158 5.77 -22.06 0.67
N ARG A 159 5.67 -21.58 1.91
CA ARG A 159 6.74 -21.68 2.90
C ARG A 159 7.07 -23.14 3.24
N ASP A 160 6.06 -23.97 3.41
CA ASP A 160 6.24 -25.36 3.86
C ASP A 160 6.67 -26.32 2.73
N GLY A 161 6.98 -25.80 1.53
CA GLY A 161 7.49 -26.56 0.38
C GLY A 161 6.48 -27.56 -0.23
N LYS A 162 5.20 -27.48 0.15
CA LYS A 162 4.16 -28.41 -0.31
C LYS A 162 3.50 -28.02 -1.63
N TRP A 163 3.89 -26.90 -2.21
CA TRP A 163 3.36 -26.45 -3.50
C TRP A 163 3.92 -27.33 -4.64
N ARG A 164 3.04 -28.10 -5.30
CA ARG A 164 3.32 -28.78 -6.57
C ARG A 164 2.46 -28.11 -7.67
N PRO A 165 3.04 -27.71 -8.82
CA PRO A 165 2.29 -27.12 -9.93
C PRO A 165 1.25 -28.08 -10.52
#